data_AF-A0A950T117-F1
#
_entry.id   AF-A0A950T117-F1
#
_cell.length_a   1.000
_cell.length_b   1.000
_cell.length_c   1.000
_cell.angle_alpha   90.00
_cell.angle_beta   90.00
_cell.angle_gamma   90.00
#
_symmetry.space_group_name_H-M   'P 1'
#
loop_
_entity.id
_entity.type
_entity.pdbx_description
1 polymer ?
#
loop_
_entity_poly.entity_id
_entity_poly.type
_entity_poly.pdbx_seq_one_letter_code
_entity_poly.pdbx_strand_id
1 'polypeptide(L)'
;MKAELASSQPIQELHDNMLNPAYFTRFQSYLEKECGCSCTAMDNHTVAVHFPDGTLEEEYAGQSTPWRRETTIRLANGVKLIKRVYPPMVEGEKTLVALLLPQGVFAKRGMVEEHYRDVYRRRERNT
;
A
#
# COMPACT_ATOMS: atom_id res chain seq x y z
N MET A 1 -17.06 -10.53 -14.73
CA MET A 1 -16.45 -10.96 -13.45
C MET A 1 -16.90 -9.98 -12.37
N LYS A 2 -17.47 -10.47 -11.26
CA LYS A 2 -17.73 -9.61 -10.09
C LYS A 2 -16.38 -9.18 -9.53
N ALA A 3 -16.19 -7.88 -9.29
CA ALA A 3 -15.07 -7.39 -8.51
C ALA A 3 -15.22 -7.95 -7.09
N GLU A 4 -14.58 -9.09 -6.82
CA GLU A 4 -14.40 -9.52 -5.44
C GLU A 4 -13.61 -8.43 -4.73
N LEU A 5 -14.20 -7.89 -3.66
CA LEU A 5 -13.53 -6.93 -2.80
C LEU A 5 -12.16 -7.52 -2.43
N ALA A 6 -11.08 -6.82 -2.76
CA ALA A 6 -9.73 -7.28 -2.44
C ALA A 6 -9.65 -7.69 -0.96
N SER A 7 -9.47 -8.98 -0.70
CA SER A 7 -9.27 -9.46 0.67
C SER A 7 -7.86 -9.02 1.10
N SER A 8 -7.78 -8.05 2.01
CA SER A 8 -6.53 -7.64 2.63
C SER A 8 -6.25 -8.60 3.78
N GLN A 9 -5.13 -9.32 3.73
CA GLN A 9 -4.66 -10.07 4.90
C GLN A 9 -4.24 -9.10 6.01
N PRO A 10 -4.37 -9.50 7.30
CA PRO A 10 -3.94 -8.69 8.43
C PRO A 10 -2.47 -8.29 8.33
N ILE A 11 -2.15 -7.06 8.74
CA ILE A 11 -0.78 -6.56 8.81
C ILE A 11 0.01 -7.30 9.90
N GLN A 12 0.81 -8.25 9.46
CA GLN A 12 2.04 -8.63 10.15
C GLN A 12 3.24 -8.34 9.25
N GLU A 13 3.07 -8.58 7.94
CA GLU A 13 4.06 -8.32 6.91
C GLU A 13 3.39 -7.64 5.70
N LEU A 14 4.03 -6.60 5.18
CA LEU A 14 3.56 -5.88 3.99
C LEU A 14 4.64 -5.88 2.92
N HIS A 15 4.30 -6.35 1.72
CA HIS A 15 5.16 -6.29 0.54
C HIS A 15 4.83 -5.04 -0.25
N ASP A 16 5.59 -3.96 -0.05
CA ASP A 16 5.39 -2.71 -0.77
C ASP A 16 6.11 -2.79 -2.10
N ASN A 17 5.34 -2.71 -3.20
CA ASN A 17 5.93 -2.64 -4.53
C ASN A 17 6.30 -1.18 -4.82
N MET A 18 7.55 -0.82 -4.56
CA MET A 18 8.09 0.48 -4.85
C MET A 18 8.55 0.57 -6.31
N LEU A 19 7.95 1.50 -7.04
CA LEU A 19 8.31 1.76 -8.44
C LEU A 19 9.63 2.51 -8.62
N ASN A 20 10.32 2.95 -7.54
CA ASN A 20 11.53 3.75 -7.65
C ASN A 20 12.57 3.40 -6.56
N PRO A 21 13.75 2.85 -6.92
CA PRO A 21 14.83 2.56 -5.98
C PRO A 21 15.34 3.79 -5.20
N ALA A 22 15.30 4.99 -5.79
CA ALA A 22 15.70 6.22 -5.10
C ALA A 22 14.75 6.60 -3.94
N TYR A 23 13.53 6.06 -3.95
CA TYR A 23 12.57 6.21 -2.87
C TYR A 23 12.84 5.24 -1.72
N PHE A 24 13.45 4.07 -2.02
CA PHE A 24 13.63 3.00 -1.05
C PHE A 24 14.39 3.44 0.18
N THR A 25 15.58 4.00 0.01
CA THR A 25 16.45 4.34 1.15
C THR A 25 15.79 5.32 2.11
N ARG A 26 15.04 6.29 1.58
CA ARG A 26 14.34 7.27 2.43
C ARG A 26 13.10 6.66 3.09
N PHE A 27 12.35 5.86 2.33
CA PHE A 27 11.20 5.12 2.84
C PHE A 27 11.60 4.19 3.98
N GLN A 28 12.61 3.35 3.75
CA GLN A 28 13.21 2.47 4.75
C GLN A 28 13.69 3.25 5.97
N SER A 29 14.49 4.31 5.77
CA SER A 29 15.01 5.09 6.89
C SER A 29 13.89 5.71 7.73
N TYR A 30 12.79 6.16 7.12
CA TYR A 30 11.65 6.70 7.87
C TYR A 30 10.95 5.60 8.67
N LEU A 31 10.69 4.45 8.04
CA LEU A 31 10.02 3.33 8.70
C LEU A 31 10.85 2.78 9.86
N GLU A 32 12.16 2.65 9.69
CA GLU A 32 13.02 2.10 10.75
C GLU A 32 13.24 3.10 11.89
N LYS A 33 13.51 4.38 11.58
CA LYS A 33 13.87 5.37 12.61
C LYS A 33 12.68 6.03 13.28
N GLU A 34 11.65 6.37 12.51
CA GLU A 34 10.51 7.15 12.99
C GLU A 34 9.32 6.25 13.37
N CYS A 35 9.21 5.08 12.75
CA CYS A 35 8.07 4.18 12.95
C CYS A 35 8.41 2.94 13.78
N GLY A 36 9.70 2.64 14.00
CA GLY A 36 10.14 1.42 14.71
C GLY A 36 9.83 0.13 13.95
N CYS A 37 9.56 0.21 12.63
CA CYS A 37 9.39 -0.95 11.78
C CYS A 37 10.75 -1.58 11.44
N SER A 38 10.75 -2.82 10.96
CA SER A 38 11.93 -3.39 10.27
C SER A 38 11.61 -3.58 8.79
N CYS A 39 12.57 -3.26 7.93
CA CYS A 39 12.41 -3.39 6.48
C CYS A 39 13.43 -4.37 5.93
N THR A 40 12.99 -5.30 5.07
CA THR A 40 13.86 -6.23 4.35
C THR A 40 13.62 -6.07 2.85
N ALA A 41 14.66 -5.70 2.10
CA ALA A 41 14.59 -5.69 0.64
C ALA A 41 14.44 -7.14 0.14
N MET A 42 13.41 -7.41 -0.65
CA MET A 42 13.20 -8.73 -1.26
C MET A 42 13.76 -8.78 -2.68
N ASP A 43 13.51 -7.72 -3.46
CA ASP A 43 14.05 -7.52 -4.80
C ASP A 43 14.19 -6.01 -5.10
N ASN A 44 14.51 -5.64 -6.33
CA ASN A 44 14.73 -4.24 -6.73
C ASN A 44 13.50 -3.33 -6.61
N HIS A 45 12.32 -3.93 -6.41
CA HIS A 45 11.03 -3.26 -6.41
C HIS A 45 10.17 -3.61 -5.20
N THR A 46 10.56 -4.58 -4.37
CA THR A 46 9.74 -5.09 -3.27
C THR A 46 10.47 -4.99 -1.95
N VAL A 47 9.81 -4.41 -0.95
CA VAL A 47 10.25 -4.42 0.45
C VAL A 47 9.23 -5.11 1.33
N ALA A 48 9.69 -6.04 2.15
CA ALA A 48 8.93 -6.56 3.27
C ALA A 48 9.06 -5.62 4.47
N VAL A 49 7.93 -5.13 4.98
CA VAL A 49 7.85 -4.29 6.18
C VAL A 49 7.23 -5.09 7.31
N HIS A 50 7.97 -5.27 8.40
CA HIS A 50 7.44 -5.82 9.65
C HIS A 50 7.15 -4.69 10.61
N PHE A 51 5.93 -4.70 11.15
CA PHE A 51 5.46 -3.69 12.08
C PHE A 51 5.80 -4.07 13.53
N PRO A 52 6.06 -3.10 14.40
CA PRO A 52 6.31 -3.37 15.81
C PRO A 52 5.03 -3.87 16.52
N ASP A 53 5.21 -4.51 17.67
CA ASP A 53 4.12 -4.94 18.52
C ASP A 53 3.21 -3.77 18.92
N GLY A 54 1.92 -4.05 19.10
CA GLY A 54 0.92 -3.03 19.41
C GLY A 54 0.48 -2.19 18.21
N THR A 55 0.93 -2.53 17.00
CA THR A 55 0.40 -1.96 15.76
C THR A 55 -1.04 -2.42 15.52
N LEU A 56 -1.92 -1.48 15.17
CA LEU A 56 -3.33 -1.73 14.87
C LEU A 56 -3.61 -1.40 13.39
N GLU A 57 -4.38 -2.25 12.72
CA GLU A 57 -4.93 -1.98 11.39
C GLU A 57 -6.44 -1.76 11.51
N GLU A 58 -6.90 -0.60 11.06
CA GLU A 58 -8.29 -0.17 11.13
C GLU A 58 -8.86 0.02 9.72
N GLU A 59 -10.09 -0.47 9.51
CA GLU A 59 -10.86 -0.21 8.31
C GLU A 59 -11.93 0.84 8.61
N TYR A 60 -12.05 1.86 7.75
CA TYR A 60 -13.06 2.90 7.88
C TYR A 60 -14.03 2.86 6.70
N ALA A 61 -15.32 3.05 7.00
CA ALA A 61 -16.36 3.09 5.99
C ALA A 61 -16.09 4.20 4.95
N GLY A 62 -16.18 3.85 3.66
CA GLY A 62 -16.04 4.79 2.54
C GLY A 62 -14.61 5.05 2.05
N GLN A 63 -13.57 4.46 2.68
CA GLN A 63 -12.18 4.58 2.19
C GLN A 63 -11.86 3.61 1.03
N SER A 64 -12.49 2.44 1.07
CA SER A 64 -12.36 1.39 0.06
C SER A 64 -13.28 1.64 -1.14
N THR A 65 -12.80 1.32 -2.33
CA THR A 65 -13.54 1.32 -3.60
C THR A 65 -13.53 -0.09 -4.20
N PRO A 66 -14.32 -0.39 -5.24
CA PRO A 66 -14.32 -1.70 -5.89
C PRO A 66 -12.95 -2.15 -6.45
N TRP A 67 -12.01 -1.22 -6.62
CA TRP A 67 -10.67 -1.47 -7.18
C TRP A 67 -9.53 -1.11 -6.23
N ARG A 68 -9.84 -0.78 -4.98
CA ARG A 68 -8.85 -0.43 -3.96
C ARG A 68 -9.41 -0.67 -2.58
N ARG A 69 -8.75 -1.52 -1.80
CA ARG A 69 -8.96 -1.57 -0.35
C ARG A 69 -8.00 -0.63 0.35
N GLU A 70 -8.50 0.17 1.27
CA GLU A 70 -7.71 1.12 2.05
C GLU A 70 -7.91 0.86 3.55
N THR A 71 -6.82 0.73 4.29
CA THR A 71 -6.81 0.60 5.75
C THR A 71 -5.81 1.58 6.36
N THR A 72 -6.09 2.00 7.59
CA THR A 72 -5.18 2.85 8.37
C THR A 72 -4.41 1.99 9.34
N ILE A 73 -3.09 2.14 9.34
CA ILE A 73 -2.19 1.51 10.30
C ILE A 73 -1.87 2.53 11.37
N ARG A 74 -2.11 2.19 12.63
CA ARG A 74 -1.76 3.01 13.78
C ARG A 74 -0.67 2.31 14.57
N LEU A 75 0.47 2.97 14.69
CA LEU A 75 1.61 2.50 15.46
C LEU A 75 1.45 2.90 16.93
N ALA A 76 2.14 2.18 17.83
CA ALA A 76 2.10 2.45 19.27
C ALA A 76 2.61 3.86 19.63
N ASN A 77 3.51 4.43 18.83
CA ASN A 77 4.01 5.79 18.97
C ASN A 77 3.05 6.88 18.43
N GLY A 78 1.85 6.48 17.95
CA GLY A 78 0.83 7.39 17.43
C GLY A 78 0.96 7.75 15.95
N VAL A 79 2.02 7.31 15.27
CA VAL A 79 2.17 7.50 13.81
C VAL A 79 1.08 6.74 13.06
N LYS A 80 0.56 7.38 12.02
CA LYS A 80 -0.48 6.81 11.14
C LYS A 80 0.05 6.62 9.74
N LEU A 81 -0.09 5.42 9.21
CA LEU A 81 0.23 5.06 7.83
C LEU A 81 -1.05 4.59 7.13
N ILE A 82 -1.08 4.64 5.80
CA ILE A 82 -2.22 4.14 5.02
C ILE A 82 -1.76 2.98 4.14
N LYS A 83 -2.35 1.81 4.32
CA LYS A 83 -2.17 0.68 3.41
C LYS A 83 -3.24 0.73 2.33
N ARG A 84 -2.81 0.60 1.08
CA ARG A 84 -3.67 0.46 -0.09
C ARG A 84 -3.36 -0.86 -0.77
N VAL A 85 -4.39 -1.65 -1.01
CA VAL A 85 -4.32 -2.92 -1.73
C VAL A 85 -5.13 -2.77 -3.00
N TYR A 86 -4.49 -2.98 -4.14
CA TYR A 86 -5.11 -2.97 -5.45
C TYR A 86 -5.16 -4.42 -5.96
N PRO A 87 -6.36 -4.96 -6.25
CA PRO A 87 -6.47 -6.30 -6.81
C PRO A 87 -5.86 -6.33 -8.22
N PRO A 88 -5.39 -7.51 -8.68
CA PRO A 88 -4.89 -7.67 -10.03
C PRO A 88 -5.99 -7.29 -11.04
N MET A 89 -5.64 -6.47 -12.02
CA MET A 89 -6.60 -6.05 -13.04
C MET A 89 -6.66 -7.07 -14.16
N VAL A 90 -5.53 -7.62 -14.60
CA VAL A 90 -5.50 -8.66 -15.64
C VAL A 90 -5.05 -10.02 -15.09
N GLU A 91 -5.45 -11.08 -15.77
CA GLU A 91 -4.97 -12.43 -15.45
C GLU A 91 -3.45 -12.51 -15.57
N GLY A 92 -2.78 -13.03 -14.55
CA GLY A 92 -1.32 -13.06 -14.44
C GLY A 92 -0.68 -11.82 -13.78
N GLU A 93 -1.46 -10.75 -13.52
CA GLU A 93 -0.99 -9.62 -12.70
C GLU A 93 -0.99 -10.02 -11.21
N LYS A 94 -0.06 -9.45 -10.44
CA LYS A 94 -0.02 -9.61 -8.99
C LYS A 94 -0.80 -8.50 -8.30
N THR A 95 -1.35 -8.80 -7.13
CA THR A 95 -1.87 -7.78 -6.21
C THR A 95 -0.78 -6.74 -5.91
N LEU A 96 -1.14 -5.47 -6.02
CA LEU A 96 -0.26 -4.37 -5.66
C LEU A 96 -0.60 -3.88 -4.26
N VAL A 97 0.40 -3.80 -3.40
CA VAL A 97 0.26 -3.22 -2.06
C VAL A 97 1.16 -1.99 -1.94
N ALA A 98 0.62 -0.92 -1.38
CA ALA A 98 1.29 0.35 -1.21
C ALA A 98 1.04 0.91 0.20
N LEU A 99 2.11 1.26 0.90
CA LEU A 99 2.10 1.87 2.23
C LEU A 99 2.40 3.38 2.17
N LEU A 100 1.38 4.21 2.26
CA LEU A 100 1.54 5.66 2.25
C LEU A 100 1.98 6.17 3.61
N LEU A 101 2.99 7.03 3.58
CA LEU A 101 3.50 7.72 4.76
C LEU A 101 2.75 9.05 4.97
N PRO A 102 2.83 9.66 6.15
CA PRO A 102 2.19 10.95 6.43
C PRO A 102 2.54 12.04 5.40
N GLN A 103 1.61 12.97 5.18
CA GLN A 103 1.86 14.11 4.30
C GLN A 103 3.11 14.89 4.75
N GLY A 104 3.95 15.27 3.79
CA GLY A 104 5.21 15.96 4.06
C GLY A 104 6.43 15.03 4.16
N VAL A 105 6.25 13.73 4.33
CA VAL A 105 7.38 12.78 4.30
C VAL A 105 7.84 12.55 2.86
N PHE A 106 6.92 12.40 1.91
CA PHE A 106 7.22 12.07 0.51
C PHE A 106 6.14 12.54 -0.49
N ALA A 107 6.47 13.51 -1.35
CA ALA A 107 5.49 14.18 -2.22
C ALA A 107 5.22 13.52 -3.59
N LYS A 108 5.73 12.31 -3.89
CA LYS A 108 5.60 11.70 -5.24
C LYS A 108 5.15 10.25 -5.17
N ARG A 109 3.84 10.03 -4.97
CA ARG A 109 3.21 8.71 -5.21
C ARG A 109 1.97 8.75 -6.10
N GLY A 110 1.64 9.91 -6.68
CA GLY A 110 0.43 10.13 -7.47
C GLY A 110 0.30 9.31 -8.76
N MET A 111 1.40 8.79 -9.31
CA MET A 111 1.37 8.11 -10.63
C MET A 111 0.71 6.72 -10.61
N VAL A 112 0.72 6.01 -9.47
CA VAL A 112 0.14 4.67 -9.37
C VAL A 112 -1.39 4.74 -9.35
N GLU A 113 -1.94 5.70 -8.60
CA GLU A 113 -3.38 5.86 -8.44
C GLU A 113 -4.04 6.30 -9.75
N GLU A 114 -3.38 7.17 -10.53
CA GLU A 114 -3.86 7.56 -11.86
C GLU A 114 -3.87 6.38 -12.85
N HIS A 115 -2.83 5.56 -12.88
CA HIS A 115 -2.77 4.40 -13.76
C HIS A 115 -3.91 3.39 -13.49
N TYR A 116 -4.11 3.00 -12.22
CA TYR A 116 -5.19 2.08 -11.85
C TYR A 116 -6.58 2.68 -12.09
N ARG A 117 -6.76 3.97 -11.80
CA ARG A 117 -8.02 4.69 -12.07
C ARG A 117 -8.34 4.71 -13.57
N ASP A 118 -7.36 4.94 -14.43
CA ASP A 118 -7.56 4.99 -15.88
C ASP A 118 -7.86 3.63 -16.49
N VAL A 119 -7.17 2.57 -16.06
CA VAL A 119 -7.43 1.20 -16.52
C VAL A 119 -8.83 0.75 -16.11
N TYR A 120 -9.23 1.03 -14.86
CA TYR A 120 -10.57 0.67 -14.39
C TYR A 120 -11.67 1.43 -15.14
N ARG A 121 -11.51 2.75 -15.33
CA ARG A 121 -12.44 3.57 -16.13
C ARG A 121 -12.59 3.11 -17.57
N ARG A 122 -11.55 2.52 -18.17
CA ARG A 122 -11.63 1.95 -19.53
C ARG A 122 -12.41 0.64 -19.53
N ARG A 123 -12.31 -0.16 -18.47
CA ARG A 123 -13.07 -1.40 -18.34
C ARG A 123 -14.56 -1.17 -18.15
N GLU A 124 -14.95 -0.25 -17.27
CA GLU A 124 -16.37 0.08 -17.06
C GLU A 124 -17.07 0.58 -18.33
N ARG A 125 -16.33 1.15 -19.29
CA ARG A 125 -16.88 1.60 -20.58
C ARG A 125 -17.02 0.48 -21.62
N ASN A 126 -16.37 -0.65 -21.42
CA ASN A 126 -16.31 -1.77 -22.36
C ASN A 126 -17.11 -3.00 -21.89
N THR A 127 -17.83 -2.88 -20.78
CA THR A 127 -18.80 -3.85 -20.24
C THR A 127 -20.18 -3.22 -20.20
#